data_AF-A0A0G1SBN0-F1
#
_entry.id   AF-A0A0G1SBN0-F1
#
_cell.length_a   1.000
_cell.length_b   1.000
_cell.length_c   1.000
_cell.angle_alpha   90.00
_cell.angle_beta   90.00
_cell.angle_gamma   90.00
#
_symmetry.space_group_name_H-M   'P 1'
#
loop_
_entity.id
_entity.type
_entity.pdbx_description
1 polymer ?
#
loop_
_entity_poly.entity_id
_entity_poly.type
_entity_poly.pdbx_seq_one_letter_code
_entity_poly.pdbx_strand_id
1 'polypeptide(L)'
;MKFSKTLFIILALVIIAVIGVFVWQASVRRATDLSNPPATPPFLIGGLTPEQQQGVTDFKQRILARISLSKPLTEEEKVVVSYVIQTQGISYKFSDEERRKIEAALK
;
A
#
# COMPACT_ATOMS: atom_id res chain seq x y z
N MET A 1 34.55 31.68 15.50
CA MET A 1 34.15 30.43 16.18
C MET A 1 34.82 29.25 15.48
N LYS A 2 35.66 28.47 16.16
CA LYS A 2 36.19 27.20 15.62
C LYS A 2 35.15 26.12 15.93
N PHE A 3 34.41 25.66 14.93
CA PHE A 3 33.51 24.53 15.10
C PHE A 3 34.34 23.27 15.41
N SER A 4 34.01 22.58 16.51
CA SER A 4 34.71 21.36 16.91
C SER A 4 34.35 20.23 15.95
N LYS A 5 35.30 19.32 15.68
CA LYS A 5 35.08 18.12 14.84
C LYS A 5 33.86 17.32 15.32
N THR A 6 33.60 17.32 16.63
CA THR A 6 32.44 16.70 17.27
C THR A 6 31.11 17.27 16.76
N LEU A 7 31.02 18.58 16.53
CA LEU A 7 29.80 19.20 16.00
C LEU A 7 29.49 18.69 14.58
N PHE A 8 30.51 18.54 13.74
CA PHE A 8 30.33 18.01 12.37
C PHE A 8 29.90 16.54 12.36
N ILE A 9 30.42 15.72 13.29
CA ILE A 9 30.01 14.31 13.42
C ILE A 9 28.54 14.21 13.84
N ILE A 10 28.13 15.00 14.84
CA ILE A 10 26.73 15.04 15.29
C ILE A 10 25.82 15.52 14.15
N LEU A 11 26.22 16.58 13.44
CA LEU A 11 25.46 17.10 12.30
C LEU A 11 25.31 16.04 11.18
N ALA A 12 26.39 15.32 10.86
CA ALA A 12 26.34 14.25 9.86
C ALA A 12 25.40 13.11 10.27
N LEU A 13 25.42 12.69 11.54
CA LEU A 13 24.51 11.65 12.05
C LEU A 13 23.04 12.10 12.00
N VAL A 14 22.76 13.36 12.34
CA VAL A 14 21.41 13.93 12.23
C VAL A 14 20.94 13.94 10.77
N ILE A 15 21.80 14.35 9.83
CA ILE A 15 21.46 14.36 8.41
C ILE A 15 21.15 12.94 7.91
N ILE A 16 21.97 11.94 8.26
CA ILE A 16 21.73 10.54 7.88
C ILE A 16 20.40 10.02 8.46
N ALA A 17 20.11 10.33 9.72
CA ALA A 17 18.86 9.93 10.35
C ALA A 17 17.64 10.55 9.65
N VAL A 18 17.70 11.84 9.31
CA VAL A 18 16.62 12.53 8.59
C VAL A 18 16.42 11.95 7.19
N ILE A 19 17.49 11.71 6.44
CA ILE A 19 17.43 11.08 5.11
C ILE A 19 16.81 9.68 5.22
N GLY A 20 17.22 8.89 6.22
CA GLY A 20 16.67 7.56 6.47
C GLY A 20 15.15 7.57 6.69
N VAL A 21 14.67 8.49 7.53
CA VAL A 21 13.22 8.66 7.77
C VAL A 21 12.47 9.06 6.50
N PHE A 22 13.06 9.96 5.70
CA PHE A 22 12.42 10.45 4.48
C PHE A 22 12.32 9.36 3.40
N VAL A 23 13.40 8.60 3.20
CA VAL A 23 13.43 7.45 2.27
C VAL A 23 12.44 6.36 2.72
N TRP A 24 12.36 6.10 4.03
CA TRP A 24 11.39 5.16 4.59
C TRP A 24 9.95 5.60 4.31
N GLN A 25 9.60 6.86 4.60
CA GLN A 25 8.26 7.38 4.31
C GLN A 25 7.90 7.30 2.82
N ALA A 26 8.84 7.60 1.93
CA ALA A 26 8.60 7.50 0.49
C ALA A 26 8.32 6.05 0.06
N SER A 27 9.00 5.07 0.66
CA SER A 27 8.75 3.65 0.41
C SER A 27 7.36 3.22 0.87
N VAL A 28 6.95 3.60 2.09
CA VAL A 28 5.61 3.32 2.62
C VAL A 28 4.53 3.90 1.72
N ARG A 29 4.69 5.15 1.27
CA ARG A 29 3.71 5.80 0.38
C ARG A 29 3.49 5.03 -0.91
N ARG A 30 4.55 4.52 -1.55
CA ARG A 30 4.42 3.70 -2.77
C ARG A 30 3.79 2.34 -2.50
N ALA A 31 4.14 1.72 -1.37
CA ALA A 31 3.61 0.41 -0.98
C ALA A 31 2.13 0.45 -0.54
N THR A 32 1.58 1.63 -0.26
CA THR A 32 0.18 1.80 0.16
C THR A 32 -0.66 2.62 -0.81
N ASP A 33 -0.13 2.96 -1.98
CA ASP A 33 -0.84 3.73 -3.00
C ASP A 33 -1.87 2.84 -3.73
N LEU A 34 -3.12 3.30 -3.74
CA LEU A 34 -4.27 2.61 -4.35
C LEU A 34 -4.73 3.27 -5.66
N SER A 35 -4.03 4.29 -6.16
CA SER A 35 -4.48 5.12 -7.30
C SER A 35 -4.53 4.42 -8.65
N ASN A 36 -4.07 3.16 -8.77
CA ASN A 36 -4.05 2.40 -10.02
C ASN A 36 -4.36 0.92 -9.79
N PRO A 37 -5.64 0.53 -9.62
CA PRO A 37 -6.03 -0.86 -9.57
C PRO A 37 -5.74 -1.55 -10.91
N PRO A 38 -5.28 -2.81 -10.93
CA PRO A 38 -5.07 -3.55 -12.15
C PRO A 38 -6.39 -3.72 -12.90
N ALA A 39 -6.35 -3.52 -14.22
CA ALA A 39 -7.48 -3.77 -15.09
C ALA A 39 -7.68 -5.28 -15.24
N THR A 40 -8.46 -5.88 -14.34
CA THR A 40 -8.90 -7.27 -14.50
C THR A 40 -10.33 -7.33 -15.04
N PRO A 41 -10.61 -8.22 -16.01
CA PRO A 41 -11.97 -8.48 -16.44
C PRO A 41 -12.83 -8.95 -15.26
N PRO A 42 -14.08 -8.48 -15.13
CA PRO A 42 -14.98 -8.85 -14.04
C PRO A 42 -15.36 -10.35 -14.05
N PHE A 43 -15.26 -11.01 -15.22
CA PHE A 43 -15.52 -12.44 -15.38
C PHE A 43 -14.48 -13.07 -16.30
N LEU A 44 -13.79 -14.10 -15.81
CA LEU A 44 -12.83 -14.88 -16.59
C LEU A 44 -13.22 -16.35 -16.60
N ILE A 45 -13.89 -16.78 -17.67
CA ILE A 45 -14.00 -18.20 -18.00
C ILE A 45 -12.62 -18.62 -18.52
N GLY A 46 -11.76 -19.12 -17.62
CA GLY A 46 -10.38 -19.52 -17.92
C GLY A 46 -9.32 -19.01 -16.93
N GLY A 47 -9.68 -18.11 -16.01
CA GLY A 47 -8.74 -17.54 -15.03
C GLY A 47 -7.88 -16.39 -15.58
N LEU A 48 -7.07 -15.80 -14.70
CA LEU A 48 -6.17 -14.69 -15.03
C LEU A 48 -4.91 -15.20 -15.74
N THR A 49 -4.34 -14.39 -16.65
CA THR A 49 -2.99 -14.65 -17.15
C THR A 49 -1.96 -14.48 -16.01
N PRO A 50 -0.74 -15.05 -16.12
CA PRO A 50 0.29 -14.88 -15.10
C PRO A 50 0.60 -13.40 -14.79
N GLU A 51 0.65 -12.54 -15.81
CA GLU A 51 0.92 -11.11 -15.62
C GLU A 51 -0.22 -10.41 -14.86
N GLN A 52 -1.47 -10.76 -15.18
CA GLN A 52 -2.64 -10.23 -14.49
C GLN A 52 -2.71 -10.74 -13.05
N GLN A 53 -2.40 -12.02 -12.84
CA GLN A 53 -2.38 -12.64 -11.52
C GLN A 53 -1.33 -11.98 -10.61
N GLN A 54 -0.16 -11.62 -11.16
CA GLN A 54 0.84 -10.86 -10.43
C GLN A 54 0.32 -9.47 -10.07
N GLY A 55 -0.27 -8.74 -11.03
CA GLY A 55 -0.86 -7.41 -10.77
C GLY A 55 -1.95 -7.43 -9.68
N VAL A 56 -2.81 -8.45 -9.68
CA VAL A 56 -3.83 -8.67 -8.63
C VAL A 56 -3.19 -8.95 -7.28
N THR A 57 -2.16 -9.80 -7.25
CA THR A 57 -1.46 -10.16 -6.01
C THR A 57 -0.77 -8.94 -5.40
N ASP A 58 -0.11 -8.14 -6.23
CA ASP A 58 0.57 -6.90 -5.81
C ASP A 58 -0.45 -5.86 -5.33
N PHE A 59 -1.58 -5.70 -6.02
CA PHE A 59 -2.62 -4.77 -5.58
C PHE A 59 -3.34 -5.25 -4.31
N LYS A 60 -3.57 -6.56 -4.16
CA LYS A 60 -4.07 -7.16 -2.93
C LYS A 60 -3.17 -6.79 -1.75
N GLN A 61 -1.86 -6.97 -1.90
CA GLN A 61 -0.91 -6.62 -0.84
C GLN A 61 -0.93 -5.12 -0.52
N ARG A 62 -1.05 -4.25 -1.53
CA ARG A 62 -1.20 -2.79 -1.32
C ARG A 62 -2.46 -2.42 -0.54
N ILE A 63 -3.60 -3.06 -0.83
CA ILE A 63 -4.84 -2.88 -0.05
C ILE A 63 -4.59 -3.30 1.41
N LEU A 64 -4.05 -4.50 1.63
CA LEU A 64 -3.79 -5.01 2.98
C LEU A 64 -2.78 -4.15 3.77
N ALA A 65 -1.72 -3.70 3.10
CA ALA A 65 -0.77 -2.76 3.67
C ALA A 65 -1.46 -1.44 4.05
N ARG A 66 -2.26 -0.86 3.14
CA ARG A 66 -2.94 0.41 3.35
C ARG A 66 -3.95 0.37 4.50
N ILE A 67 -4.73 -0.72 4.65
CA ILE A 67 -5.69 -0.87 5.77
C ILE A 67 -5.00 -1.18 7.10
N SER A 68 -3.77 -1.72 7.08
CA SER A 68 -2.99 -1.95 8.31
C SER A 68 -2.35 -0.69 8.88
N LEU A 69 -2.29 0.40 8.10
CA LEU A 69 -1.87 1.70 8.61
C LEU A 69 -2.88 2.22 9.64
N SER A 70 -2.38 2.91 10.67
CA SER A 70 -3.24 3.51 11.70
C SER A 70 -4.14 4.67 11.19
N LYS A 71 -4.00 5.07 9.92
CA LYS A 71 -4.78 6.14 9.29
C LYS A 71 -5.97 5.55 8.53
N PRO A 72 -7.20 6.05 8.72
CA PRO A 72 -8.36 5.59 7.96
C PRO A 72 -8.18 5.81 6.46
N LEU A 73 -8.91 5.03 5.66
CA LEU A 73 -8.98 5.22 4.21
C LEU A 73 -9.64 6.57 3.89
N THR A 74 -9.15 7.27 2.88
CA THR A 74 -9.85 8.42 2.31
C THR A 74 -11.08 7.95 1.54
N GLU A 75 -12.01 8.86 1.23
CA GLU A 75 -13.23 8.51 0.48
C GLU A 75 -12.90 7.95 -0.91
N GLU A 76 -11.87 8.49 -1.57
CA GLU A 76 -11.40 7.98 -2.86
C GLU A 76 -10.84 6.56 -2.75
N GLU A 77 -10.05 6.29 -1.69
CA GLU A 77 -9.53 4.95 -1.41
C GLU A 77 -10.64 3.96 -1.11
N LYS A 78 -11.66 4.35 -0.33
CA LYS A 78 -12.83 3.52 -0.04
C LYS A 78 -13.59 3.15 -1.31
N VAL A 79 -13.77 4.09 -2.24
CA VAL A 79 -14.43 3.82 -3.54
C VAL A 79 -13.65 2.77 -4.33
N VAL A 80 -12.32 2.91 -4.42
CA VAL A 80 -11.47 1.94 -5.14
C VAL A 80 -11.54 0.55 -4.48
N VAL A 81 -11.38 0.47 -3.16
CA VAL A 81 -11.41 -0.80 -2.44
C VAL A 81 -12.78 -1.46 -2.53
N SER A 82 -13.86 -0.68 -2.43
CA SER A 82 -15.23 -1.18 -2.58
C SER A 82 -15.48 -1.73 -3.98
N TYR A 83 -15.04 -0.99 -5.01
CA TYR A 83 -15.14 -1.44 -6.40
C TYR A 83 -14.41 -2.76 -6.61
N VAL A 84 -13.17 -2.89 -6.12
CA VAL A 84 -12.38 -4.12 -6.24
C VAL A 84 -13.06 -5.30 -5.55
N ILE A 85 -13.57 -5.12 -4.33
CA ILE A 85 -14.26 -6.20 -3.62
C ILE A 85 -15.54 -6.63 -4.36
N GLN A 86 -16.34 -5.67 -4.82
CA GLN A 86 -17.65 -5.96 -5.41
C GLN A 86 -17.54 -6.54 -6.82
N THR A 87 -16.61 -6.04 -7.63
CA THR A 87 -16.52 -6.39 -9.06
C THR A 87 -15.44 -7.41 -9.37
N GLN A 88 -14.38 -7.47 -8.55
CA GLN A 88 -13.19 -8.31 -8.79
C GLN A 88 -12.88 -9.23 -7.61
N GLY A 89 -13.71 -9.29 -6.57
CA GLY A 89 -13.40 -10.02 -5.33
C GLY A 89 -13.06 -11.50 -5.51
N ILE A 90 -13.62 -12.14 -6.54
CA ILE A 90 -13.32 -13.53 -6.91
C ILE A 90 -11.86 -13.68 -7.37
N SER A 91 -11.38 -12.75 -8.19
CA SER A 91 -10.01 -12.73 -8.74
C SER A 91 -8.95 -12.54 -7.65
N TYR A 92 -9.27 -11.74 -6.63
CA TYR A 92 -8.34 -11.40 -5.54
C TYR A 92 -8.22 -12.48 -4.47
N LYS A 93 -9.16 -13.45 -4.43
CA LYS A 93 -9.13 -14.59 -3.48
C LYS A 93 -8.80 -14.13 -2.05
N PHE A 94 -9.52 -13.12 -1.56
CA PHE A 94 -9.39 -12.67 -0.18
C PHE A 94 -9.87 -13.77 0.78
N SER A 95 -9.10 -14.06 1.82
CA SER A 95 -9.52 -14.92 2.92
C SER A 95 -10.62 -14.26 3.74
N ASP A 96 -11.34 -15.03 4.56
CA ASP A 96 -12.40 -14.48 5.42
C ASP A 96 -11.86 -13.45 6.41
N GLU A 97 -10.64 -13.64 6.92
CA GLU A 97 -9.98 -12.68 7.81
C GLU A 97 -9.64 -11.38 7.07
N GLU A 98 -9.09 -11.48 5.85
CA GLU A 98 -8.78 -10.31 5.02
C GLU A 98 -10.05 -9.53 4.67
N ARG A 99 -11.14 -10.22 4.31
CA ARG A 99 -12.43 -9.59 4.03
C ARG A 99 -12.95 -8.81 5.22
N ARG A 100 -12.93 -9.40 6.42
CA ARG A 100 -13.36 -8.73 7.66
C ARG A 100 -12.54 -7.46 7.95
N LYS A 101 -11.23 -7.51 7.74
CA LYS A 101 -10.35 -6.34 7.91
C LYS A 101 -10.70 -5.24 6.93
N ILE A 102 -10.99 -5.60 5.67
CA ILE A 102 -11.34 -4.61 4.66
C ILE A 102 -12.74 -4.03 4.94
N GLU A 103 -13.73 -4.85 5.27
CA GLU A 103 -15.07 -4.39 5.66
C GLU A 103 -15.03 -3.45 6.87
N ALA A 104 -14.16 -3.73 7.84
CA ALA A 104 -13.95 -2.83 8.98
C ALA A 104 -13.31 -1.50 8.56
N ALA A 105 -12.39 -1.51 7.60
CA ALA A 105 -11.74 -0.31 7.08
C ALA A 105 -12.65 0.54 6.16
N LEU A 106 -13.72 -0.05 5.63
CA LEU A 106 -14.72 0.64 4.79
C LEU A 106 -15.86 1.29 5.59
N LYS A 107 -16.02 0.95 6.87
CA LYS A 107 -16.99 1.59 7.79
C LYS A 107 -16.47 2.94 8.26
#